data_AF-A0A091AEM3-F1
#
_entry.id   AF-A0A091AEM3-F1
#
_cell.length_a   1.000
_cell.length_b   1.000
_cell.length_c   1.000
_cell.angle_alpha   90.00
_cell.angle_beta   90.00
_cell.angle_gamma   90.00
#
_symmetry.space_group_name_H-M   'P 1'
#
loop_
_entity.id
_entity.type
_entity.pdbx_description
1 polymer ?
#
loop_
_entity_poly.entity_id
_entity_poly.type
_entity_poly.pdbx_seq_one_letter_code
_entity_poly.pdbx_strand_id
1 'polypeptide(L)'
;SEGLRWSAILYKELNLSLCLSTGVHTHLDVLKAIMSGADAVQMASALLRHGAGHIRNVLDELHEWLEKHEYESIAQMKGSLSLHHCPNKAAYERANYMQTLQEYRT
;
A
#
# COMPACT_ATOMS: atom_id res chain seq x y z
N SER A 1 4.01 3.35 7.93
CA SER A 1 2.54 3.30 8.05
C SER A 1 2.16 1.96 8.64
N GLU A 2 1.48 1.94 9.79
CA GLU A 2 1.01 0.70 10.43
C GLU A 2 0.06 -0.10 9.51
N GLY A 3 -0.80 0.57 8.75
CA GLY A 3 -1.72 -0.08 7.81
C GLY A 3 -0.99 -0.88 6.72
N LEU A 4 0.04 -0.30 6.10
CA LEU A 4 0.84 -0.99 5.10
C LEU A 4 1.52 -2.25 5.68
N ARG A 5 2.08 -2.13 6.88
CA ARG A 5 2.74 -3.24 7.58
C ARG A 5 1.75 -4.38 7.86
N TRP A 6 0.58 -4.07 8.43
CA TRP A 6 -0.42 -5.10 8.71
C TRP A 6 -0.99 -5.74 7.44
N SER A 7 -1.20 -4.95 6.38
CA SER A 7 -1.57 -5.51 5.08
C SER A 7 -0.53 -6.50 4.57
N ALA A 8 0.76 -6.16 4.68
CA ALA A 8 1.86 -7.01 4.23
C ALA A 8 2.01 -8.30 5.05
N ILE A 9 1.65 -8.24 6.33
CA ILE A 9 1.63 -9.39 7.25
C ILE A 9 0.43 -10.30 6.96
N LEU A 10 -0.77 -9.73 6.78
CA LEU A 10 -2.01 -10.49 6.66
C LEU A 10 -2.29 -11.01 5.25
N TYR A 11 -1.56 -10.53 4.24
CA TYR A 11 -1.71 -10.97 2.86
C TYR A 11 -1.56 -12.50 2.72
N LYS A 12 -2.64 -13.16 2.28
CA LYS A 12 -2.79 -14.63 2.17
C LYS A 12 -2.77 -15.43 3.48
N GLU A 13 -2.76 -14.77 4.64
CA GLU A 13 -2.92 -15.43 5.94
C GLU A 13 -4.40 -15.65 6.29
N LEU A 14 -5.28 -14.78 5.78
CA LEU A 14 -6.73 -14.84 6.00
C LEU A 14 -7.49 -14.86 4.67
N ASN A 15 -8.61 -15.58 4.64
CA ASN A 15 -9.51 -15.59 3.48
C ASN A 15 -10.50 -14.41 3.52
N LEU A 16 -9.96 -13.19 3.55
CA LEU A 16 -10.72 -11.93 3.64
C LEU A 16 -10.09 -10.89 2.71
N SER A 17 -10.91 -9.95 2.23
CA SER A 17 -10.41 -8.78 1.49
C SER A 17 -9.92 -7.70 2.46
N LEU A 18 -8.76 -7.10 2.16
CA LEU A 18 -8.15 -6.05 2.97
C LEU A 18 -8.35 -4.67 2.31
N CYS A 19 -8.89 -3.71 3.06
CA CYS A 19 -9.02 -2.32 2.60
C CYS A 19 -8.19 -1.38 3.47
N LEU A 20 -7.35 -0.55 2.85
CA LEU A 20 -6.58 0.50 3.54
C LEU A 20 -7.25 1.86 3.42
N SER A 21 -7.65 2.44 4.54
CA SER A 21 -8.41 3.70 4.58
C SER A 21 -7.66 4.90 5.15
N THR A 22 -6.42 4.71 5.61
CA THR A 22 -5.65 5.76 6.30
C THR A 22 -4.44 6.20 5.47
N GLY A 23 -4.26 7.52 5.36
CA GLY A 23 -3.08 8.11 4.73
C GLY A 23 -2.98 7.96 3.21
N VAL A 24 -4.09 7.68 2.52
CA VAL A 24 -4.11 7.58 1.06
C VAL A 24 -4.45 8.94 0.46
N HIS A 25 -3.47 9.59 -0.17
CA HIS A 25 -3.61 10.92 -0.76
C HIS A 25 -3.24 10.98 -2.24
N THR A 26 -2.39 10.07 -2.71
CA THR A 26 -1.79 10.08 -4.05
C THR A 26 -1.80 8.69 -4.68
N HIS A 27 -1.54 8.60 -5.98
CA HIS A 27 -1.38 7.31 -6.68
C HIS A 27 -0.26 6.45 -6.06
N LEU A 28 0.81 7.05 -5.56
CA LEU A 28 1.90 6.33 -4.87
C LEU A 28 1.42 5.67 -3.57
N ASP A 29 0.48 6.29 -2.86
CA ASP A 29 -0.08 5.69 -1.64
C ASP A 29 -0.97 4.48 -2.00
N VAL A 30 -1.71 4.58 -3.11
CA VAL A 30 -2.48 3.45 -3.67
C VAL A 30 -1.55 2.31 -4.07
N LEU A 31 -0.48 2.60 -4.81
CA LEU A 31 0.51 1.59 -5.22
C LEU A 31 1.12 0.88 -4.02
N LYS A 32 1.57 1.64 -3.00
CA LYS A 32 2.11 1.05 -1.76
C LYS A 32 1.08 0.14 -1.09
N ALA A 33 -0.17 0.55 -0.99
CA ALA A 33 -1.24 -0.25 -0.40
C ALA A 33 -1.45 -1.57 -1.14
N ILE A 34 -1.59 -1.53 -2.47
CA ILE A 34 -1.79 -2.74 -3.27
C ILE A 34 -0.56 -3.65 -3.24
N MET A 35 0.65 -3.07 -3.38
CA MET A 35 1.90 -3.82 -3.28
C MET A 35 2.09 -4.47 -1.91
N SER A 36 1.62 -3.83 -0.83
CA SER A 36 1.55 -4.43 0.51
C SER A 36 0.42 -5.45 0.67
N GLY A 37 -0.38 -5.73 -0.36
CA GLY A 37 -1.37 -6.81 -0.37
C GLY A 37 -2.82 -6.38 -0.12
N ALA A 38 -3.12 -5.09 -0.09
CA ALA A 38 -4.49 -4.61 0.01
C ALA A 38 -5.30 -4.94 -1.27
N ASP A 39 -6.58 -5.22 -1.10
CA ASP A 39 -7.56 -5.39 -2.17
C ASP A 39 -8.16 -4.05 -2.62
N ALA A 40 -8.28 -3.11 -1.69
CA ALA A 40 -8.89 -1.81 -1.93
C ALA A 40 -8.22 -0.72 -1.10
N VAL A 41 -8.44 0.52 -1.51
CA VAL A 41 -8.03 1.73 -0.80
C VAL A 41 -9.20 2.69 -0.67
N GLN A 42 -9.26 3.42 0.44
CA GLN A 42 -10.26 4.45 0.67
C GLN A 42 -9.57 5.80 0.87
N MET A 43 -10.05 6.80 0.14
CA MET A 43 -9.61 8.19 0.24
C MET A 43 -10.72 9.04 0.83
N ALA A 44 -10.45 9.75 1.93
CA ALA A 44 -11.41 10.65 2.56
C ALA A 44 -10.85 12.06 2.70
N SER A 45 -9.81 12.25 3.53
CA SER A 45 -9.18 13.55 3.77
C SER A 45 -8.61 14.19 2.50
N ALA A 46 -8.09 13.39 1.57
CA ALA A 46 -7.64 13.86 0.26
C ALA A 46 -8.79 14.45 -0.57
N LEU A 47 -9.94 13.76 -0.61
CA LEU A 47 -11.11 14.23 -1.36
C LEU A 47 -11.75 15.46 -0.71
N LEU A 48 -11.74 15.56 0.62
CA LEU A 48 -12.22 16.76 1.33
C LEU A 48 -11.34 17.99 1.05
N ARG A 49 -10.03 17.81 0.87
CA ARG A 49 -9.08 18.91 0.64
C ARG A 49 -9.01 19.34 -0.84
N HIS A 50 -9.06 18.39 -1.76
CA HIS A 50 -8.83 18.64 -3.19
C HIS A 50 -10.10 18.53 -4.04
N GLY A 51 -11.22 18.16 -3.43
CA GLY A 51 -12.49 17.90 -4.11
C GLY A 51 -12.59 16.50 -4.70
N ALA A 52 -13.80 16.10 -5.08
CA ALA A 52 -14.07 14.75 -5.62
C ALA A 52 -13.31 14.49 -6.94
N GLY A 53 -13.00 15.53 -7.73
CA GLY A 53 -12.24 15.40 -8.97
C GLY A 53 -10.82 14.87 -8.77
N HIS A 54 -10.26 14.99 -7.57
CA HIS A 54 -8.93 14.46 -7.24
C HIS A 54 -8.82 12.94 -7.48
N ILE A 55 -9.92 12.20 -7.34
CA ILE A 55 -9.90 10.76 -7.63
C ILE A 55 -9.53 10.45 -9.08
N ARG A 56 -9.93 11.32 -10.02
CA ARG A 56 -9.61 11.15 -11.44
C ARG A 56 -8.12 11.36 -11.67
N ASN A 57 -7.54 12.43 -11.11
CA ASN A 57 -6.10 12.68 -11.19
C ASN A 57 -5.29 11.49 -10.65
N VAL A 58 -5.68 10.95 -9.48
CA VAL A 58 -5.02 9.78 -8.88
C VAL A 58 -5.13 8.54 -9.78
N LEU A 59 -6.28 8.33 -10.43
CA LEU A 59 -6.46 7.22 -11.37
C LEU A 59 -5.64 7.40 -12.64
N ASP A 60 -5.57 8.61 -13.20
CA ASP A 60 -4.80 8.89 -14.42
C ASP A 60 -3.30 8.68 -14.16
N GLU A 61 -2.78 9.23 -13.06
CA GLU A 61 -1.39 9.03 -12.62
C GLU A 61 -1.08 7.55 -12.33
N LEU A 62 -2.06 6.79 -11.82
CA LEU A 62 -1.90 5.35 -11.60
C LEU A 62 -1.78 4.60 -12.94
N HIS A 63 -2.61 4.92 -13.93
CA HIS A 63 -2.51 4.31 -15.27
C HIS A 63 -1.18 4.64 -15.95
N GLU A 64 -0.77 5.91 -15.92
CA GLU A 64 0.54 6.32 -16.46
C GLU A 64 1.69 5.57 -15.79
N TRP A 65 1.62 5.38 -14.47
CA TRP A 65 2.61 4.61 -13.74
C TRP A 65 2.63 3.14 -14.19
N LEU A 66 1.46 2.52 -14.36
CA LEU A 66 1.33 1.13 -14.82
C LEU A 66 1.92 0.95 -16.22
N GLU A 67 1.55 1.81 -17.17
CA GLU A 67 2.06 1.79 -18.55
C GLU A 67 3.58 1.95 -18.57
N LYS A 68 4.12 2.92 -17.82
CA LYS A 68 5.56 3.17 -17.74
C LYS A 68 6.35 1.99 -17.19
N HIS A 69 5.75 1.19 -16.31
CA HIS A 69 6.40 0.03 -15.68
C HIS A 69 5.92 -1.31 -16.27
N GLU A 70 5.24 -1.27 -17.43
CA GLU A 70 4.79 -2.45 -18.18
C GLU A 70 3.87 -3.39 -17.37
N TYR A 71 3.07 -2.82 -16.47
CA TYR A 71 2.01 -3.55 -15.78
C TYR A 71 0.68 -3.38 -16.51
N GLU A 72 0.00 -4.50 -16.78
CA GLU A 72 -1.36 -4.52 -17.34
C GLU A 72 -2.42 -4.25 -16.26
N SER A 73 -2.12 -4.57 -15.00
CA SER A 73 -3.07 -4.43 -13.91
C SER A 73 -2.40 -4.35 -12.54
N ILE A 74 -3.04 -3.62 -11.62
CA ILE A 74 -2.68 -3.63 -10.19
C ILE A 74 -2.71 -5.05 -9.57
N ALA A 75 -3.46 -5.99 -10.17
CA ALA A 75 -3.50 -7.38 -9.72
C ALA A 75 -2.12 -8.07 -9.81
N GLN A 76 -1.32 -7.73 -10.83
CA GLN A 76 0.01 -8.32 -11.06
C GLN A 76 1.02 -7.93 -9.96
N MET A 77 0.88 -6.73 -9.38
CA MET A 77 1.78 -6.25 -8.33
C MET A 77 1.29 -6.52 -6.91
N LYS A 78 0.06 -7.04 -6.75
CA LYS A 78 -0.58 -7.18 -5.44
C LYS A 78 0.23 -8.11 -4.52
N GLY A 79 0.64 -7.58 -3.37
CA GLY A 79 1.44 -8.34 -2.40
C GLY A 79 2.88 -8.59 -2.82
N SER A 80 3.42 -7.86 -3.81
CA SER A 80 4.84 -7.90 -4.17
C SER A 80 5.77 -7.43 -3.04
N LEU A 81 5.26 -6.61 -2.12
CA LEU A 81 5.93 -6.16 -0.89
C LEU A 81 5.40 -6.85 0.38
N SER A 82 4.71 -7.98 0.23
CA SER A 82 4.22 -8.78 1.37
C SER A 82 5.31 -9.67 1.98
N LEU A 83 5.09 -10.13 3.22
CA LEU A 83 5.97 -11.11 3.86
C LEU A 83 6.03 -12.45 3.11
N HIS A 84 4.99 -12.78 2.34
CA HIS A 84 4.96 -13.98 1.52
C HIS A 84 6.01 -13.97 0.40
N HIS A 85 6.32 -12.79 -0.16
CA HIS A 85 7.35 -12.63 -1.20
C HIS A 85 8.73 -12.26 -0.64
N CYS A 86 8.87 -12.11 0.68
CA CYS A 86 10.16 -11.79 1.30
C CYS A 86 10.98 -13.08 1.54
N PRO A 87 12.19 -13.22 0.96
CA PRO A 87 13.03 -14.40 1.16
C PRO A 87 13.43 -14.63 2.62
N ASN A 88 13.40 -13.58 3.44
CA ASN A 88 13.76 -13.62 4.86
C ASN A 88 12.72 -12.86 5.70
N LYS A 89 11.65 -13.55 6.09
CA LYS A 89 10.55 -13.02 6.93
C LYS A 89 11.07 -12.32 8.20
N ALA A 90 12.08 -12.90 8.84
CA ALA A 90 12.68 -12.35 10.07
C ALA A 90 13.47 -11.04 9.83
N ALA A 91 14.01 -10.81 8.62
CA ALA A 91 14.68 -9.56 8.29
C ALA A 91 13.70 -8.39 8.10
N TYR A 92 12.52 -8.66 7.53
CA TYR A 92 11.46 -7.66 7.35
C TYR A 92 10.81 -7.27 8.69
N GLU A 93 10.58 -8.24 9.57
CA GLU A 93 10.12 -7.98 10.94
C GLU A 93 11.13 -7.12 11.72
N ARG A 94 12.44 -7.42 11.60
CA ARG A 94 13.50 -6.63 12.25
C ARG A 94 13.65 -5.22 11.68
N ALA A 95 13.52 -5.03 10.37
CA ALA A 95 13.60 -3.70 9.76
C ALA A 95 12.46 -2.78 10.27
N ASN A 96 11.23 -3.30 10.31
CA ASN A 96 10.09 -2.57 10.86
C ASN A 96 10.24 -2.35 12.38
N TYR A 97 10.70 -3.35 13.14
CA TYR A 97 10.93 -3.23 14.58
C TYR A 97 12.01 -2.18 14.92
N MET A 98 13.11 -2.14 14.17
CA MET A 98 14.17 -1.14 14.36
C MET A 98 13.69 0.27 14.02
N GLN A 99 12.87 0.44 12.97
CA GLN A 99 12.28 1.74 12.63
C GLN A 99 11.33 2.23 13.73
N THR A 100 10.42 1.37 14.22
CA THR A 100 9.50 1.73 15.31
C THR A 100 10.24 2.08 16.61
N LEU A 101 11.30 1.34 16.98
CA LEU A 101 12.11 1.67 18.16
C LEU A 101 12.91 2.97 18.02
N GLN A 102 13.35 3.32 16.81
CA GLN A 102 14.00 4.61 16.55
C GLN A 102 13.02 5.77 16.67
N GLU A 103 11.81 5.63 16.13
CA GLU A 103 10.73 6.62 16.24
C GLU A 103 10.31 6.88 17.71
N TYR A 104 10.37 5.87 18.59
CA TYR A 104 10.06 5.99 20.02
C TYR A 104 11.16 6.68 20.86
N ARG A 105 12.39 6.81 20.35
CA ARG A 105 13.53 7.43 21.08
C ARG A 105 13.73 8.91 20.79
N THR A 106 12.90 9.51 19.95
CA THR A 106 12.82 10.94 19.64
C THR A 106 11.53 11.52 20.16
#